data_AF-A0A9E3AZY9-F1
#
_entry.id   AF-A0A9E3AZY9-F1
#
_cell.length_a   1.000
_cell.length_b   1.000
_cell.length_c   1.000
_cell.angle_alpha   90.00
_cell.angle_beta   90.00
_cell.angle_gamma   90.00
#
_symmetry.space_group_name_H-M   'P 1'
#
loop_
_entity.id
_entity.type
_entity.pdbx_description
1 polymer ?
#
loop_
_entity_poly.entity_id
_entity_poly.type
_entity_poly.pdbx_seq_one_letter_code
_entity_poly.pdbx_strand_id
1 'polypeptide(L)'
;MPPEMPLPTTMSVLAISPGIALGPVYLHRATSNATTTTKIRAEQIETELQHLQSALAAATQELAALREQVAQMVGHSEADIFEAQQLMLEDPDLLAEIQELITQQHYTAAAALQEVAEHQAQVLETLDNETLAARGADIRDAASRAIRYLIGEEKTRPALSSPVILVAHDLTPSDTASLDHRYILGICTVAGGPTTHAAIIARSLEIPAIAGIDLQLLDELQEGEQIALDGRQGLLYRHLNEEQKRILSTAMQRQQEQHILIRTRNEARWRSCPASSADGIAVNVFANVGDTESARTAGEAGAEGIGLLRTEFLFGGRPTFPDEHEQFQSYVALFRAFTEHATLGKTIVARTLDAGADKPFPALEPLIGVLNEANPALGLRGVRIHLVQEDLLRQQLRALLRASAQTGIQLHIMFPMIATLEEVRRVRAIYTSVCQELATAGIATATETKIGIMIETPAAAFMADVLAREVDFFSIGANDLFQYTMAVDRTNSRVTGMFGILEPAVWRLIAHVVQAGVTYGKMVSVCGELAADPAIGPALAGLGVQELSMNPPAIVRLKAALHSHPMTYWQNLAQELLKAETAADMQRLLNS
;
A
#
# COMPACT_ATOMS: atom_id res chain seq x y z
N MET A 1 -39.08 4.66 8.86
CA MET A 1 -38.27 5.89 8.78
C MET A 1 -38.01 6.38 10.19
N PRO A 2 -36.77 6.30 10.71
CA PRO A 2 -36.33 7.24 11.73
C PRO A 2 -36.00 8.60 11.07
N PRO A 3 -36.04 9.70 11.83
CA PRO A 3 -36.02 11.05 11.29
C PRO A 3 -34.62 11.41 10.77
N GLU A 4 -34.56 12.03 9.59
CA GLU A 4 -33.39 12.81 9.15
C GLU A 4 -33.14 13.92 10.17
N MET A 5 -32.04 13.83 10.91
CA MET A 5 -31.50 14.94 11.68
C MET A 5 -30.42 15.66 10.85
N PRO A 6 -30.28 16.98 11.00
CA PRO A 6 -29.32 17.75 10.23
C PRO A 6 -27.90 17.24 10.53
N LEU A 7 -27.17 16.93 9.46
CA LEU A 7 -25.78 16.50 9.51
C LEU A 7 -24.94 17.58 10.24
N PRO A 8 -24.18 17.24 11.30
CA PRO A 8 -23.09 18.11 11.76
C PRO A 8 -22.09 18.26 10.60
N THR A 9 -21.20 19.24 10.63
CA THR A 9 -20.17 19.48 9.60
C THR A 9 -19.44 18.17 9.29
N THR A 10 -19.90 17.46 8.26
CA THR A 10 -19.42 16.13 7.86
C THR A 10 -18.63 16.39 6.60
N MET A 11 -17.33 16.25 6.72
CA MET A 11 -16.44 16.39 5.58
C MET A 11 -16.03 15.01 5.15
N SER A 12 -16.30 14.70 3.89
CA SER A 12 -15.75 13.52 3.22
C SER A 12 -14.34 13.86 2.79
N VAL A 13 -13.39 13.12 3.34
CA VAL A 13 -11.96 13.22 3.05
C VAL A 13 -11.41 11.84 2.69
N LEU A 14 -10.13 11.75 2.34
CA LEU A 14 -9.53 10.50 1.91
C LEU A 14 -9.45 9.50 3.08
N ALA A 15 -10.13 8.37 2.95
CA ALA A 15 -10.02 7.24 3.86
C ALA A 15 -8.68 6.52 3.66
N ILE A 16 -7.89 6.39 4.72
CA ILE A 16 -6.54 5.79 4.66
C ILE A 16 -6.51 4.41 5.33
N SER A 17 -7.01 4.34 6.56
CA SER A 17 -7.01 3.14 7.38
C SER A 17 -8.39 2.96 8.01
N PRO A 18 -9.03 1.78 7.86
CA PRO A 18 -10.39 1.55 8.30
C PRO A 18 -10.50 1.48 9.83
N GLY A 19 -11.56 2.05 10.37
CA GLY A 19 -11.98 1.89 11.77
C GLY A 19 -12.74 3.11 12.29
N ILE A 20 -13.22 3.04 13.52
CA ILE A 20 -13.83 4.18 14.21
C ILE A 20 -13.02 4.49 15.46
N ALA A 21 -12.65 5.76 15.64
CA ALA A 21 -12.06 6.27 16.86
C ALA A 21 -12.86 7.44 17.41
N LEU A 22 -12.97 7.51 18.73
CA LEU A 22 -13.56 8.64 19.45
C LEU A 22 -12.57 9.05 20.54
N GLY A 23 -12.17 10.32 20.55
CA GLY A 23 -11.20 10.79 21.53
C GLY A 23 -10.93 12.29 21.47
N PRO A 24 -10.17 12.79 22.45
CA PRO A 24 -9.70 14.17 22.45
C PRO A 24 -8.68 14.40 21.33
N VAL A 25 -8.75 15.56 20.68
CA VAL A 25 -7.75 16.03 19.70
C VAL A 25 -6.41 16.28 20.37
N TYR A 26 -5.34 15.80 19.74
CA TYR A 26 -3.98 16.26 19.96
C TYR A 26 -3.44 16.90 18.68
N LEU A 27 -3.19 18.21 18.71
CA LEU A 27 -2.67 18.97 17.57
C LEU A 27 -1.15 18.83 17.51
N HIS A 28 -0.68 18.00 16.58
CA HIS A 28 0.74 17.93 16.27
C HIS A 28 1.11 19.03 15.29
N ARG A 29 1.77 20.06 15.83
CA ARG A 29 2.33 21.15 15.03
C ARG A 29 3.81 20.87 14.83
N ALA A 30 4.24 20.83 13.58
CA ALA A 30 5.66 20.88 13.27
C ALA A 30 6.25 22.10 13.99
N THR A 31 7.26 21.89 14.81
CA THR A 31 8.04 22.97 15.41
C THR A 31 8.68 23.76 14.28
N SER A 32 8.02 24.86 13.86
CA SER A 32 8.65 25.82 12.96
C SER A 32 9.74 26.50 13.77
N ASN A 33 10.94 25.94 13.72
CA ASN A 33 12.12 26.55 14.29
C ASN A 33 12.45 27.75 13.41
N ALA A 34 11.76 28.86 13.66
CA ALA A 34 12.07 30.14 13.06
C ALA A 34 13.43 30.56 13.61
N THR A 35 14.50 30.09 12.98
CA THR A 35 15.85 30.51 13.33
C THR A 35 15.96 31.98 12.94
N THR A 36 16.00 32.86 13.94
CA THR A 36 16.29 34.27 13.68
C THR A 36 17.65 34.34 13.01
N THR A 37 17.76 34.95 11.84
CA THR A 37 19.03 35.13 11.11
C THR A 37 19.95 36.04 11.92
N THR A 38 20.72 35.43 12.82
CA THR A 38 21.72 36.13 13.61
C THR A 38 23.07 36.01 12.92
N LYS A 39 23.69 37.15 12.62
CA LYS A 39 25.06 37.17 12.12
C LYS A 39 26.04 36.92 13.26
N ILE A 40 27.02 36.05 13.03
CA ILE A 40 28.08 35.74 13.97
C ILE A 40 29.28 36.69 13.77
N ARG A 41 30.15 36.79 14.78
CA ARG A 41 31.45 37.46 14.64
C ARG A 41 32.46 36.49 14.02
N ALA A 42 33.48 37.02 13.35
CA ALA A 42 34.54 36.20 12.73
C ALA A 42 35.22 35.24 13.72
N GLU A 43 35.33 35.62 15.00
CA GLU A 43 35.90 34.81 16.08
C GLU A 43 35.06 33.58 16.43
N GLN A 44 33.79 33.54 16.03
CA GLN A 44 32.83 32.47 16.35
C GLN A 44 32.70 31.44 15.22
N ILE A 45 33.31 31.67 14.05
CA ILE A 45 33.21 30.79 12.88
C ILE A 45 33.67 29.37 13.22
N GLU A 46 34.83 29.23 13.86
CA GLU A 46 35.38 27.91 14.19
C GLU A 46 34.51 27.16 15.21
N THR A 47 33.91 27.87 16.16
CA THR A 47 32.98 27.31 17.14
C THR A 47 31.68 26.84 16.47
N GLU A 48 31.12 27.63 15.56
CA GLU A 48 29.91 27.28 14.81
C GLU A 48 30.13 26.07 13.89
N LEU A 49 31.30 25.97 13.26
CA LEU A 49 31.68 24.79 12.47
C LEU A 49 31.77 23.52 13.33
N GLN A 50 32.33 23.62 14.54
CA GLN A 50 32.36 22.50 15.49
C GLN A 50 30.96 22.12 15.99
N HIS A 51 30.09 23.10 16.24
CA HIS A 51 28.70 22.86 16.60
C HIS A 51 27.93 22.16 15.47
N LEU A 52 28.13 22.60 14.21
CA LEU A 52 27.55 21.96 13.02
C LEU A 52 27.95 20.49 12.93
N GLN A 53 29.24 20.18 13.00
CA GLN A 53 29.73 18.80 12.95
C GLN A 53 29.15 17.94 14.08
N SER A 54 29.09 18.49 15.30
CA SER A 54 28.53 17.78 16.45
C SER A 54 27.03 17.50 16.28
N ALA A 55 26.28 18.48 15.76
CA ALA A 55 24.85 18.38 15.53
C ALA A 55 24.50 17.38 14.42
N LEU A 56 25.26 17.41 13.31
CA LEU A 56 25.10 16.44 12.22
C LEU A 56 25.39 15.02 12.71
N ALA A 57 26.48 14.81 13.45
CA ALA A 57 26.80 13.50 14.01
C ALA A 57 25.71 12.99 14.96
N ALA A 58 25.13 13.86 15.79
CA ALA A 58 24.03 13.50 16.67
C ALA A 58 22.74 13.16 15.89
N ALA A 59 22.41 13.93 14.84
CA ALA A 59 21.28 13.68 13.95
C ALA A 59 21.44 12.34 13.20
N THR A 60 22.63 12.05 12.67
CA THR A 60 22.95 10.78 12.01
C THR A 60 22.80 9.59 12.95
N GLN A 61 23.31 9.68 14.18
CA GLN A 61 23.12 8.62 15.18
C GLN A 61 21.63 8.41 15.53
N GLU A 62 20.87 9.51 15.60
CA GLU A 62 19.44 9.43 15.85
C GLU A 62 18.69 8.73 14.70
N LEU A 63 18.99 9.08 13.45
CA LEU A 63 18.41 8.44 12.27
C LEU A 63 18.71 6.94 12.23
N ALA A 64 19.95 6.55 12.54
CA ALA A 64 20.33 5.14 12.63
C ALA A 64 19.55 4.37 13.70
N ALA A 65 19.32 4.98 14.88
CA ALA A 65 18.52 4.36 15.93
C ALA A 65 17.03 4.21 15.54
N LEU A 66 16.48 5.20 14.83
CA LEU A 66 15.09 5.16 14.37
C LEU A 66 14.89 4.13 13.26
N ARG A 67 15.84 4.01 12.33
CA ARG A 67 15.88 2.96 11.32
C ARG A 67 15.73 1.59 11.95
N GLU A 68 16.55 1.28 12.96
CA GLU A 68 16.52 -0.03 13.64
C GLU A 68 15.16 -0.26 14.33
N GLN A 69 14.63 0.77 14.98
CA GLN A 69 13.33 0.71 15.65
C GLN A 69 12.17 0.47 14.67
N VAL A 70 12.16 1.13 13.51
CA VAL A 70 11.12 0.97 12.48
C VAL A 70 11.27 -0.34 11.73
N ALA A 71 12.50 -0.78 11.44
CA ALA A 71 12.78 -2.07 10.82
C ALA A 71 12.20 -3.23 11.64
N GLN A 72 12.28 -3.15 12.96
CA GLN A 72 11.74 -4.16 13.87
C GLN A 72 10.21 -4.13 13.99
N MET A 73 9.56 -2.97 13.82
CA MET A 73 8.10 -2.84 13.99
C MET A 73 7.31 -3.02 12.70
N VAL A 74 7.79 -2.44 11.60
CA VAL A 74 7.03 -2.30 10.35
C VAL A 74 7.69 -3.07 9.20
N GLY A 75 9.01 -3.26 9.25
CA GLY A 75 9.79 -4.02 8.27
C GLY A 75 10.92 -3.20 7.64
N HIS A 76 11.86 -3.88 7.00
CA HIS A 76 13.08 -3.25 6.47
C HIS A 76 12.81 -2.25 5.34
N SER A 77 11.85 -2.50 4.44
CA SER A 77 11.55 -1.62 3.31
C SER A 77 11.08 -0.22 3.74
N GLU A 78 10.37 -0.13 4.87
CA GLU A 78 9.90 1.15 5.42
C GLU A 78 11.00 1.87 6.21
N ALA A 79 12.07 1.17 6.59
CA ALA A 79 13.20 1.76 7.29
C ALA A 79 14.23 2.40 6.34
N ASP A 80 14.20 2.06 5.05
CA ASP A 80 15.13 2.58 4.04
C ASP A 80 15.03 4.10 3.84
N ILE A 81 13.91 4.72 4.21
CA ILE A 81 13.71 6.17 4.19
C ILE A 81 14.72 6.89 5.11
N PHE A 82 14.99 6.33 6.30
CA PHE A 82 15.96 6.91 7.24
C PHE A 82 17.40 6.79 6.73
N GLU A 83 17.69 5.78 5.91
CA GLU A 83 18.98 5.65 5.23
C GLU A 83 19.13 6.72 4.15
N ALA A 84 18.08 7.00 3.38
CA ALA A 84 18.09 8.10 2.42
C ALA A 84 18.30 9.47 3.10
N GLN A 85 17.60 9.74 4.21
CA GLN A 85 17.77 10.96 5.00
C GLN A 85 19.19 11.09 5.57
N GLN A 86 19.80 9.98 6.00
CA GLN A 86 21.18 9.98 6.46
C GLN A 86 22.15 10.35 5.33
N LEU A 87 22.00 9.75 4.15
CA LEU A 87 22.82 10.04 2.98
C LEU A 87 22.70 11.51 2.54
N MET A 88 21.52 12.11 2.67
CA MET A 88 21.30 13.53 2.39
C MET A 88 22.07 14.45 3.35
N LEU A 89 22.11 14.14 4.66
CA LEU A 89 22.88 14.93 5.63
C LEU A 89 24.40 14.78 5.48
N GLU A 90 24.84 13.67 4.89
CA GLU A 90 26.25 13.36 4.61
C GLU A 90 26.71 13.86 3.24
N ASP A 91 25.83 14.48 2.45
CA ASP A 91 26.14 14.97 1.10
C ASP A 91 27.25 16.03 1.14
N PRO A 92 28.42 15.78 0.50
CA PRO A 92 29.53 16.72 0.48
C PRO A 92 29.18 18.10 -0.10
N ASP A 93 28.27 18.16 -1.09
CA ASP A 93 27.89 19.41 -1.74
C ASP A 93 27.02 20.27 -0.80
N LEU A 94 26.07 19.63 -0.10
CA LEU A 94 25.28 20.27 0.97
C LEU A 94 26.19 20.84 2.05
N LEU A 95 27.16 20.04 2.52
CA LEU A 95 28.08 20.44 3.59
C LEU A 95 29.00 21.59 3.16
N ALA A 96 29.46 21.61 1.91
CA ALA A 96 30.29 22.69 1.38
C ALA A 96 29.52 24.02 1.34
N GLU A 97 28.26 24.00 0.89
CA GLU A 97 27.41 25.19 0.82
C GLU A 97 27.10 25.77 2.21
N ILE A 98 26.82 24.91 3.20
CA ILE A 98 26.62 25.32 4.59
C ILE A 98 27.89 25.97 5.16
N GLN A 99 29.06 25.36 4.94
CA GLN A 99 30.34 25.90 5.40
C GLN A 99 30.65 27.25 4.76
N GLU A 100 30.30 27.44 3.50
CA GLU A 100 30.46 28.72 2.79
C GLU A 100 29.61 29.83 3.42
N LEU A 101 28.33 29.56 3.73
CA LEU A 101 27.46 30.54 4.41
C LEU A 101 27.97 30.94 5.81
N ILE A 102 28.51 29.98 6.57
CA ILE A 102 29.08 30.26 7.90
C ILE A 102 30.36 31.09 7.78
N THR A 103 31.25 30.74 6.86
CA THR A 103 32.59 31.36 6.74
C THR A 103 32.58 32.70 6.02
N GLN A 104 31.82 32.84 4.93
CA GLN A 104 31.80 34.05 4.11
C GLN A 104 30.69 35.02 4.51
N GLN A 105 29.49 34.51 4.80
CA GLN A 105 28.33 35.35 5.12
C GLN A 105 28.12 35.55 6.62
N HIS A 106 28.91 34.87 7.46
CA HIS A 106 28.86 34.92 8.92
C HIS A 106 27.48 34.57 9.46
N TYR A 107 26.87 33.49 8.95
CA TYR A 107 25.61 32.96 9.49
C TYR A 107 25.89 32.02 10.66
N THR A 108 24.95 31.89 11.59
CA THR A 108 24.97 30.77 12.55
C THR A 108 24.81 29.44 11.82
N ALA A 109 25.32 28.36 12.40
CA ALA A 109 25.19 27.03 11.82
C ALA A 109 23.72 26.63 11.58
N ALA A 110 22.82 27.00 12.49
CA ALA A 110 21.39 26.71 12.36
C ALA A 110 20.74 27.47 11.19
N ALA A 111 21.09 28.75 10.99
CA ALA A 111 20.55 29.55 9.90
C ALA A 111 21.12 29.10 8.54
N ALA A 112 22.42 28.80 8.48
CA ALA A 112 23.06 28.28 7.27
C ALA A 112 22.47 26.93 6.85
N LEU A 113 22.30 25.99 7.78
CA LEU A 113 21.68 24.70 7.51
C LEU A 113 20.23 24.83 7.06
N GLN A 114 19.44 25.71 7.69
CA GLN A 114 18.05 25.96 7.30
C GLN A 114 17.95 26.53 5.88
N GLU A 115 18.80 27.50 5.54
CA GLU A 115 18.75 28.16 4.23
C GLU A 115 19.13 27.22 3.09
N VAL A 116 20.21 26.45 3.27
CA VAL A 116 20.64 25.47 2.26
C VAL A 116 19.63 24.34 2.11
N ALA A 117 19.12 23.78 3.22
CA ALA A 117 18.13 22.71 3.16
C ALA A 117 16.82 23.15 2.51
N GLU A 118 16.35 24.37 2.81
CA GLU A 118 15.15 24.94 2.20
C GLU A 118 15.35 25.20 0.70
N HIS A 119 16.52 25.72 0.30
CA HIS A 119 16.84 25.91 -1.11
C HIS A 119 16.85 24.59 -1.88
N GLN A 120 17.51 23.54 -1.36
CA GLN A 120 17.52 22.23 -2.00
C GLN A 120 16.13 21.58 -2.04
N ALA A 121 15.35 21.72 -0.96
CA ALA A 121 13.98 21.22 -0.92
C ALA A 121 13.09 21.87 -2.01
N GLN A 122 13.18 23.20 -2.15
CA GLN A 122 12.46 23.93 -3.20
C GLN A 122 12.87 23.47 -4.61
N VAL A 123 14.17 23.26 -4.86
CA VAL A 123 14.64 22.74 -6.15
C VAL A 123 14.03 21.36 -6.43
N LEU A 124 14.03 20.46 -5.45
CA LEU A 124 13.44 19.13 -5.60
C LEU A 124 11.92 19.19 -5.86
N GLU A 125 11.21 20.07 -5.15
CA GLU A 125 9.76 20.25 -5.28
C GLU A 125 9.33 20.85 -6.61
N THR A 126 10.23 21.57 -7.30
CA THR A 126 9.97 22.09 -8.65
C THR A 126 10.15 21.04 -9.76
N LEU A 127 10.65 19.84 -9.44
CA LEU A 127 10.79 18.77 -10.41
C LEU A 127 9.43 18.14 -10.73
N ASP A 128 9.17 17.87 -12.01
CA ASP A 128 7.93 17.23 -12.49
C ASP A 128 7.77 15.75 -12.05
N ASN A 129 8.71 15.22 -11.28
CA ASN A 129 8.70 13.85 -10.78
C ASN A 129 8.24 13.83 -9.31
N GLU A 130 7.04 13.30 -9.04
CA GLU A 130 6.46 13.22 -7.69
C GLU A 130 7.35 12.51 -6.68
N THR A 131 8.11 11.48 -7.09
CA THR A 131 9.02 10.74 -6.21
C THR A 131 10.24 11.57 -5.82
N LEU A 132 10.74 12.41 -6.73
CA LEU A 132 11.83 13.35 -6.44
C LEU A 132 11.33 14.57 -5.67
N ALA A 133 10.13 15.06 -5.99
CA ALA A 133 9.48 16.14 -5.25
C ALA A 133 9.21 15.74 -3.78
N ALA A 134 8.82 14.49 -3.53
CA ALA A 134 8.66 13.96 -2.18
C ALA A 134 9.95 14.02 -1.34
N ARG A 135 11.13 13.93 -1.98
CA ARG A 135 12.43 14.04 -1.27
C ARG A 135 12.70 15.44 -0.73
N GLY A 136 12.01 16.48 -1.21
CA GLY A 136 12.10 17.82 -0.62
C GLY A 136 11.65 17.81 0.85
N ALA A 137 10.57 17.08 1.17
CA ALA A 137 10.11 16.90 2.54
C ALA A 137 11.13 16.12 3.39
N ASP A 138 11.80 15.12 2.82
CA ASP A 138 12.81 14.32 3.51
C ASP A 138 14.04 15.16 3.90
N ILE A 139 14.51 16.05 3.01
CA ILE A 139 15.61 16.97 3.30
C ILE A 139 15.21 17.94 4.42
N ARG A 140 14.00 18.52 4.35
CA ARG A 140 13.49 19.42 5.41
C ARG A 140 13.42 18.71 6.76
N ASP A 141 12.95 17.47 6.76
CA ASP A 141 12.87 16.64 7.97
C ASP A 141 14.26 16.34 8.55
N ALA A 142 15.20 15.87 7.73
CA ALA A 142 16.56 15.58 8.14
C ALA A 142 17.29 16.83 8.69
N ALA A 143 17.15 17.97 8.00
CA ALA A 143 17.74 19.24 8.42
C ALA A 143 17.15 19.75 9.73
N SER A 144 15.82 19.64 9.93
CA SER A 144 15.15 20.07 11.16
C SER A 144 15.73 19.37 12.41
N ARG A 145 16.12 18.10 12.27
CA ARG A 145 16.74 17.31 13.34
C ARG A 145 18.12 17.86 13.73
N ALA A 146 18.96 18.14 12.74
CA ALA A 146 20.27 18.72 12.99
C ALA A 146 20.15 20.14 13.57
N ILE A 147 19.19 20.95 13.10
CA ILE A 147 18.89 22.28 13.67
C ILE A 147 18.52 22.18 15.14
N ARG A 148 17.71 21.19 15.55
CA ARG A 148 17.32 20.97 16.95
C ARG A 148 18.52 20.80 17.88
N TYR A 149 19.54 20.06 17.44
CA TYR A 149 20.79 19.91 18.19
C TYR A 149 21.60 21.21 18.26
N LEU A 150 21.54 22.05 17.22
CA LEU A 150 22.23 23.35 17.19
C LEU A 150 21.62 24.39 18.12
N ILE A 151 20.29 24.39 18.28
CA ILE A 151 19.58 25.34 19.14
C ILE A 151 19.45 24.85 20.59
N GLY A 152 19.91 23.63 20.90
CA GLY A 152 19.88 23.06 22.24
C GLY A 152 18.49 22.67 22.73
N GLU A 153 17.55 22.42 21.82
CA GLU A 153 16.23 21.91 22.16
C GLU A 153 16.33 20.43 22.52
N GLU A 154 16.10 20.09 23.79
CA GLU A 154 16.00 18.70 24.22
C GLU A 154 14.78 18.02 23.59
N LYS A 155 14.91 16.71 23.33
CA LYS A 155 13.80 15.81 22.95
C LYS A 155 12.67 15.90 23.98
N THR A 156 11.74 16.80 23.78
CA THR A 156 10.41 16.65 24.33
C THR A 156 9.70 15.66 23.43
N ARG A 157 9.82 14.36 23.73
CA ARG A 157 8.80 13.41 23.26
C ARG A 157 7.46 14.02 23.68
N PRO A 158 6.49 14.20 22.76
CA PRO A 158 5.18 14.63 23.17
C PRO A 158 4.68 13.63 24.22
N ALA A 159 4.53 14.11 25.46
CA ALA A 159 4.17 13.27 26.59
C ALA A 159 2.67 12.99 26.50
N LEU A 160 2.31 12.09 25.59
CA LEU A 160 0.96 11.56 25.49
C LEU A 160 0.68 10.80 26.79
N SER A 161 -0.16 11.38 27.64
CA SER A 161 -0.52 10.84 28.95
C SER A 161 -1.92 10.21 28.98
N SER A 162 -2.66 10.33 27.87
CA SER A 162 -4.00 9.79 27.69
C SER A 162 -4.26 9.46 26.22
N PRO A 163 -5.21 8.57 25.90
CA PRO A 163 -5.56 8.25 24.51
C PRO A 163 -6.10 9.47 23.74
N VAL A 164 -5.57 9.76 22.56
CA VAL A 164 -5.87 10.94 21.73
C VAL A 164 -6.09 10.59 20.25
N ILE A 165 -6.77 11.45 19.51
CA ILE A 165 -6.77 11.47 18.04
C ILE A 165 -5.74 12.49 17.58
N LEU A 166 -4.73 12.03 16.87
CA LEU A 166 -3.63 12.83 16.36
C LEU A 166 -4.09 13.60 15.13
N VAL A 167 -3.99 14.92 15.16
CA VAL A 167 -4.31 15.79 14.03
C VAL A 167 -3.07 16.61 13.68
N ALA A 168 -2.62 16.52 12.42
CA ALA A 168 -1.41 17.19 11.95
C ALA A 168 -1.59 17.80 10.56
N HIS A 169 -0.72 18.73 10.17
CA HIS A 169 -0.63 19.13 8.76
C HIS A 169 -0.14 17.95 7.91
N ASP A 170 0.96 17.35 8.33
CA ASP A 170 1.56 16.13 7.78
C ASP A 170 2.29 15.42 8.92
N LEU A 171 2.61 14.13 8.75
CA LEU A 171 3.47 13.39 9.67
C LEU A 171 4.74 12.96 8.94
N THR A 172 5.85 13.54 9.37
CA THR A 172 7.17 13.10 8.92
C THR A 172 7.48 11.69 9.46
N PRO A 173 8.42 10.94 8.83
CA PRO A 173 8.97 9.70 9.39
C PRO A 173 9.44 9.87 10.85
N SER A 174 9.94 11.07 11.14
CA SER A 174 10.43 11.49 12.43
C SER A 174 9.36 11.59 13.50
N ASP A 175 8.29 12.30 13.17
CA ASP A 175 7.14 12.47 14.06
C ASP A 175 6.59 11.11 14.41
N THR A 176 6.33 10.30 13.38
CA THR A 176 5.77 8.97 13.54
C THR A 176 6.63 8.05 14.40
N ALA A 177 7.95 8.01 14.21
CA ALA A 177 8.79 7.14 15.04
C ALA A 177 8.99 7.66 16.49
N SER A 178 8.76 8.96 16.74
CA SER A 178 8.93 9.59 18.05
C SER A 178 7.68 9.52 18.95
N LEU A 179 6.50 9.33 18.35
CA LEU A 179 5.22 9.30 19.04
C LEU A 179 5.01 7.99 19.82
N ASP A 180 4.36 8.08 20.99
CA ASP A 180 3.96 6.88 21.74
C ASP A 180 2.64 6.35 21.20
N HIS A 181 2.75 5.40 20.26
CA HIS A 181 1.64 4.76 19.56
C HIS A 181 0.56 4.17 20.46
N ARG A 182 0.89 3.83 21.72
CA ARG A 182 -0.07 3.22 22.67
C ARG A 182 -1.24 4.14 23.02
N TYR A 183 -1.04 5.45 22.86
CA TYR A 183 -2.04 6.46 23.17
C TYR A 183 -2.71 7.03 21.92
N ILE A 184 -2.37 6.58 20.71
CA ILE A 184 -2.98 7.10 19.49
C ILE A 184 -4.19 6.24 19.13
N LEU A 185 -5.38 6.83 19.20
CA LEU A 185 -6.63 6.19 18.81
C LEU A 185 -6.90 6.29 17.31
N GLY A 186 -6.37 7.31 16.64
CA GLY A 186 -6.52 7.52 15.20
C GLY A 186 -5.71 8.71 14.71
N ILE A 187 -5.54 8.82 13.39
CA ILE A 187 -4.70 9.83 12.73
C ILE A 187 -5.50 10.64 11.70
N CYS A 188 -5.32 11.95 11.69
CA CYS A 188 -5.95 12.87 10.75
C CYS A 188 -4.89 13.85 10.20
N THR A 189 -4.79 13.98 8.88
CA THR A 189 -3.76 14.83 8.23
C THR A 189 -4.34 15.74 7.14
N VAL A 190 -3.79 16.96 6.99
CA VAL A 190 -4.16 17.89 5.91
C VAL A 190 -3.58 17.43 4.59
N ALA A 191 -2.27 17.24 4.55
CA ALA A 191 -1.56 16.63 3.45
C ALA A 191 -1.43 15.13 3.70
N GLY A 192 -1.67 14.32 2.67
CA GLY A 192 -1.53 12.87 2.82
C GLY A 192 -2.16 12.08 1.68
N GLY A 193 -1.70 10.86 1.52
CA GLY A 193 -2.18 9.89 0.53
C GLY A 193 -2.11 8.48 1.10
N PRO A 194 -2.61 7.46 0.38
CA PRO A 194 -2.65 6.08 0.89
C PRO A 194 -1.25 5.46 1.08
N THR A 195 -0.21 6.11 0.57
CA THR A 195 1.20 5.69 0.62
C THR A 195 2.07 6.56 1.53
N THR A 196 1.52 7.52 2.26
CA THR A 196 2.32 8.37 3.15
C THR A 196 2.66 7.68 4.48
N HIS A 197 3.62 8.20 5.22
CA HIS A 197 4.06 7.60 6.49
C HIS A 197 2.93 7.46 7.51
N ALA A 198 2.04 8.47 7.57
CA ALA A 198 0.80 8.41 8.35
C ALA A 198 -0.07 7.20 7.97
N ALA A 199 -0.17 6.88 6.68
CA ALA A 199 -0.97 5.78 6.16
C ALA A 199 -0.40 4.41 6.49
N ILE A 200 0.90 4.24 6.27
CA ILE A 200 1.61 2.99 6.55
C ILE A 200 1.48 2.63 8.03
N ILE A 201 1.69 3.60 8.91
CA ILE A 201 1.65 3.38 10.36
C ILE A 201 0.23 3.16 10.86
N ALA A 202 -0.74 3.92 10.38
CA ALA A 202 -2.14 3.69 10.73
C ALA A 202 -2.59 2.25 10.39
N ARG A 203 -2.18 1.74 9.22
CA ARG A 203 -2.48 0.37 8.77
C ARG A 203 -1.75 -0.68 9.59
N SER A 204 -0.47 -0.46 9.90
CA SER A 204 0.35 -1.37 10.73
C SER A 204 -0.19 -1.48 12.16
N LEU A 205 -0.60 -0.35 12.75
CA LEU A 205 -1.16 -0.29 14.10
C LEU A 205 -2.65 -0.63 14.15
N GLU A 206 -3.29 -0.88 13.01
CA GLU A 206 -4.72 -1.14 12.88
C GLU A 206 -5.60 -0.04 13.50
N ILE A 207 -5.14 1.22 13.44
CA ILE A 207 -5.89 2.39 13.91
C ILE A 207 -6.51 3.14 12.72
N PRO A 208 -7.69 3.76 12.89
CA PRO A 208 -8.33 4.53 11.83
C PRO A 208 -7.51 5.75 11.43
N ALA A 209 -7.48 6.05 10.14
CA ALA A 209 -6.82 7.24 9.61
C ALA A 209 -7.53 7.84 8.40
N ILE A 210 -7.46 9.18 8.32
CA ILE A 210 -7.92 9.98 7.18
C ILE A 210 -6.85 11.02 6.78
N ALA A 211 -6.85 11.41 5.52
CA ALA A 211 -6.07 12.55 5.01
C ALA A 211 -6.92 13.47 4.13
N GLY A 212 -6.41 14.67 3.87
CA GLY A 212 -7.10 15.65 3.03
C GLY A 212 -8.13 16.48 3.80
N ILE A 213 -7.94 16.70 5.11
CA ILE A 213 -8.74 17.70 5.83
C ILE A 213 -8.34 19.11 5.39
N ASP A 214 -9.31 20.03 5.33
CA ASP A 214 -9.03 21.41 4.95
C ASP A 214 -8.05 22.07 5.93
N LEU A 215 -7.10 22.85 5.41
CA LEU A 215 -6.11 23.58 6.23
C LEU A 215 -6.78 24.48 7.28
N GLN A 216 -7.89 25.12 6.91
CA GLN A 216 -8.68 25.98 7.82
C GLN A 216 -9.22 25.20 9.02
N LEU A 217 -9.48 23.90 8.86
CA LEU A 217 -9.96 23.05 9.94
C LEU A 217 -8.88 22.79 10.99
N LEU A 218 -7.62 22.66 10.56
CA LEU A 218 -6.49 22.51 11.48
C LEU A 218 -6.37 23.73 12.41
N ASP A 219 -6.69 24.92 11.90
CA ASP A 219 -6.67 26.18 12.67
C ASP A 219 -7.89 26.32 13.60
N GLU A 220 -9.03 25.72 13.24
CA GLU A 220 -10.27 25.77 14.03
C GLU A 220 -10.35 24.73 15.15
N LEU A 221 -9.61 23.63 15.04
CA LEU A 221 -9.63 22.56 16.04
C LEU A 221 -8.94 23.03 17.32
N GLN A 222 -9.52 22.65 18.46
CA GLN A 222 -8.94 22.96 19.78
C GLN A 222 -8.31 21.71 20.40
N GLU A 223 -7.16 21.90 21.05
CA GLU A 223 -6.51 20.86 21.84
C GLU A 223 -7.49 20.31 22.89
N GLY A 224 -7.70 18.99 22.91
CA GLY A 224 -8.65 18.33 23.80
C GLY A 224 -10.12 18.31 23.33
N GLU A 225 -10.46 18.92 22.19
CA GLU A 225 -11.80 18.83 21.59
C GLU A 225 -12.19 17.37 21.35
N GLN A 226 -13.40 16.97 21.69
CA GLN A 226 -13.88 15.61 21.43
C GLN A 226 -14.34 15.48 19.98
N ILE A 227 -13.62 14.64 19.22
CA ILE A 227 -13.95 14.35 17.81
C ILE A 227 -14.14 12.84 17.63
N ALA A 228 -14.85 12.48 16.56
CA ALA A 228 -14.88 11.11 16.08
C ALA A 228 -14.36 11.02 14.66
N LEU A 229 -13.65 9.93 14.39
CA LEU A 229 -13.01 9.62 13.14
C LEU A 229 -13.58 8.30 12.62
N ASP A 230 -14.17 8.29 11.42
CA ASP A 230 -14.50 7.06 10.69
C ASP A 230 -13.59 6.93 9.46
N GLY A 231 -12.51 6.16 9.64
CA GLY A 231 -11.53 5.89 8.59
C GLY A 231 -12.01 4.93 7.50
N ARG A 232 -13.24 4.39 7.59
CA ARG A 232 -13.84 3.58 6.50
C ARG A 232 -14.55 4.46 5.49
N GLN A 233 -15.26 5.46 5.99
CA GLN A 233 -16.04 6.39 5.16
C GLN A 233 -15.28 7.70 4.86
N GLY A 234 -14.12 7.89 5.49
CA GLY A 234 -13.37 9.12 5.36
C GLY A 234 -14.10 10.30 6.01
N LEU A 235 -14.74 10.07 7.16
CA LEU A 235 -15.56 11.09 7.82
C LEU A 235 -14.92 11.54 9.14
N LEU A 236 -14.89 12.86 9.32
CA LEU A 236 -14.54 13.51 10.58
C LEU A 236 -15.79 14.17 11.17
N TYR A 237 -16.11 13.86 12.42
CA TYR A 237 -17.25 14.41 13.12
C TYR A 237 -16.80 15.35 14.26
N ARG A 238 -17.26 16.60 14.18
CA ARG A 238 -17.08 17.63 15.23
C ARG A 238 -18.40 17.91 15.94
N HIS A 239 -18.31 18.50 17.13
CA HIS A 239 -19.46 18.93 17.94
C HIS A 239 -20.55 17.85 18.11
N LEU A 240 -20.11 16.62 18.39
CA LEU A 240 -21.00 15.46 18.53
C LEU A 240 -22.03 15.68 19.64
N ASN A 241 -23.31 15.49 19.31
CA ASN A 241 -24.37 15.42 20.32
C ASN A 241 -24.33 14.06 21.06
N GLU A 242 -24.99 13.98 22.21
CA GLU A 242 -24.96 12.76 23.06
C GLU A 242 -25.54 11.52 22.36
N GLU A 243 -26.49 11.69 21.43
CA GLU A 243 -27.05 10.58 20.66
C GLU A 243 -26.06 10.06 19.61
N GLN A 244 -25.34 10.95 18.92
CA GLN A 244 -24.29 10.62 17.96
C GLN A 244 -23.10 9.94 18.63
N LYS A 245 -22.67 10.45 19.79
CA LYS A 245 -21.64 9.78 20.62
C LYS A 245 -22.07 8.36 20.96
N ARG A 246 -23.35 8.15 21.30
CA ARG A 246 -23.89 6.81 21.61
C ARG A 246 -23.92 5.89 20.38
N ILE A 247 -24.30 6.40 19.21
CA ILE A 247 -24.32 5.63 17.96
C ILE A 247 -22.89 5.19 17.59
N LEU A 248 -21.95 6.13 17.58
CA LEU A 248 -20.55 5.88 17.23
C LEU A 248 -19.85 4.99 18.26
N SER A 249 -20.11 5.18 19.56
CA SER A 249 -19.55 4.29 20.60
C SER A 249 -20.10 2.87 20.52
N THR A 250 -21.38 2.70 20.18
CA THR A 250 -21.97 1.38 19.92
C THR A 250 -21.35 0.73 18.69
N ALA A 251 -21.12 1.49 17.62
CA ALA A 251 -20.44 0.99 16.43
C ALA A 251 -18.97 0.59 16.73
N MET A 252 -18.26 1.40 17.52
CA MET A 252 -16.90 1.11 17.98
C MET A 252 -16.83 -0.14 18.87
N GLN A 253 -17.78 -0.30 19.80
CA GLN A 253 -17.90 -1.50 20.63
C GLN A 253 -18.19 -2.74 19.80
N ARG A 254 -19.12 -2.68 18.84
CA ARG A 254 -19.39 -3.80 17.93
C ARG A 254 -18.17 -4.17 17.12
N GLN A 255 -17.41 -3.18 16.64
CA GLN A 255 -16.16 -3.41 15.92
C GLN A 255 -15.12 -4.10 16.83
N GLN A 256 -14.91 -3.60 18.05
CA GLN A 256 -14.01 -4.22 19.03
C GLN A 256 -14.46 -5.63 19.42
N GLU A 257 -15.76 -5.84 19.67
CA GLU A 257 -16.31 -7.15 20.02
C GLU A 257 -16.14 -8.15 18.87
N GLN A 258 -16.38 -7.74 17.63
CA GLN A 258 -16.08 -8.57 16.44
C GLN A 258 -14.58 -8.87 16.35
N HIS A 259 -13.71 -7.89 16.57
CA HIS A 259 -12.26 -8.08 16.57
C HIS A 259 -11.81 -9.08 17.63
N ILE A 260 -12.34 -8.97 18.84
CA ILE A 260 -12.03 -9.83 19.99
C ILE A 260 -12.63 -11.23 19.81
N LEU A 261 -13.86 -11.37 19.31
CA LEU A 261 -14.47 -12.70 19.08
C LEU A 261 -13.72 -13.49 18.01
N ILE A 262 -13.31 -12.81 16.93
CA ILE A 262 -12.55 -13.42 15.83
C ILE A 262 -11.16 -13.84 16.31
N ARG A 263 -10.44 -12.97 17.06
CA ARG A 263 -9.09 -13.25 17.57
C ARG A 263 -9.03 -14.31 18.66
N THR A 264 -9.94 -14.29 19.64
CA THR A 264 -9.64 -14.93 20.94
C THR A 264 -10.12 -16.37 21.08
N ARG A 265 -11.06 -16.86 20.24
CA ARG A 265 -11.64 -18.22 20.43
C ARG A 265 -11.57 -19.15 19.22
N ASN A 266 -11.49 -18.60 18.01
CA ASN A 266 -11.51 -19.38 16.77
C ASN A 266 -10.35 -19.10 15.80
N GLU A 267 -9.43 -18.20 16.14
CA GLU A 267 -8.33 -17.84 15.25
C GLU A 267 -7.46 -19.04 14.86
N ALA A 268 -7.10 -19.89 15.83
CA ALA A 268 -6.38 -21.13 15.56
C ALA A 268 -7.15 -22.07 14.62
N ARG A 269 -8.49 -22.10 14.72
CA ARG A 269 -9.35 -22.85 13.79
C ARG A 269 -9.30 -22.25 12.39
N TRP A 270 -9.42 -20.92 12.25
CA TRP A 270 -9.41 -20.26 10.94
C TRP A 270 -8.06 -20.36 10.24
N ARG A 271 -6.94 -20.37 10.99
CA ARG A 271 -5.61 -20.63 10.43
C ARG A 271 -5.44 -22.05 9.88
N SER A 272 -6.12 -23.02 10.50
CA SER A 272 -5.92 -24.46 10.21
C SER A 272 -7.01 -25.09 9.34
N CYS A 273 -8.03 -24.34 8.95
CA CYS A 273 -9.14 -24.84 8.13
C CYS A 273 -9.24 -24.11 6.79
N PRO A 274 -9.61 -24.82 5.71
CA PRO A 274 -10.03 -24.21 4.46
C PRO A 274 -11.22 -23.26 4.67
N ALA A 275 -11.27 -22.17 3.91
CA ALA A 275 -12.38 -21.23 4.02
C ALA A 275 -13.65 -21.80 3.40
N SER A 276 -14.76 -21.60 4.10
CA SER A 276 -16.08 -21.97 3.62
C SER A 276 -17.16 -21.09 4.23
N SER A 277 -18.27 -20.94 3.52
CA SER A 277 -19.49 -20.36 4.06
C SER A 277 -20.09 -21.22 5.19
N ALA A 278 -21.09 -20.71 5.90
CA ALA A 278 -21.71 -21.45 7.01
C ALA A 278 -22.35 -22.79 6.57
N ASP A 279 -22.80 -22.87 5.31
CA ASP A 279 -23.36 -24.05 4.64
C ASP A 279 -22.30 -24.91 3.94
N GLY A 280 -21.01 -24.60 4.09
CA GLY A 280 -19.90 -25.45 3.66
C GLY A 280 -19.47 -25.28 2.20
N ILE A 281 -19.91 -24.22 1.51
CA ILE A 281 -19.42 -23.92 0.15
C ILE A 281 -18.01 -23.35 0.26
N ALA A 282 -17.05 -24.04 -0.37
CA ALA A 282 -15.64 -23.67 -0.34
C ALA A 282 -15.36 -22.41 -1.16
N VAL A 283 -14.46 -21.58 -0.65
CA VAL A 283 -13.90 -20.39 -1.33
C VAL A 283 -12.42 -20.37 -1.04
N ASN A 284 -11.57 -20.23 -2.06
CA ASN A 284 -10.12 -20.18 -1.83
C ASN A 284 -9.76 -18.83 -1.21
N VAL A 285 -9.15 -18.82 -0.02
CA VAL A 285 -8.62 -17.60 0.60
C VAL A 285 -7.09 -17.63 0.57
N PHE A 286 -6.54 -16.86 -0.34
CA PHE A 286 -5.11 -16.82 -0.65
C PHE A 286 -4.47 -15.50 -0.18
N ALA A 287 -3.14 -15.47 -0.16
CA ALA A 287 -2.37 -14.28 0.16
C ALA A 287 -1.86 -13.54 -1.09
N ASN A 288 -1.83 -12.21 -0.99
CA ASN A 288 -1.00 -11.34 -1.82
C ASN A 288 0.33 -11.17 -1.13
N VAL A 289 1.43 -11.46 -1.83
CA VAL A 289 2.79 -11.38 -1.27
C VAL A 289 3.70 -10.62 -2.23
N GLY A 290 4.71 -9.96 -1.67
CA GLY A 290 5.69 -9.19 -2.42
C GLY A 290 7.12 -9.52 -2.06
N ASP A 291 7.38 -10.39 -1.07
CA ASP A 291 8.72 -10.73 -0.60
C ASP A 291 8.69 -12.04 0.20
N THR A 292 9.86 -12.49 0.62
CA THR A 292 10.02 -13.74 1.41
C THR A 292 9.33 -13.67 2.78
N GLU A 293 9.30 -12.49 3.40
CA GLU A 293 8.77 -12.31 4.75
C GLU A 293 7.23 -12.35 4.74
N SER A 294 6.60 -11.62 3.83
CA SER A 294 5.17 -11.69 3.57
C SER A 294 4.71 -13.09 3.15
N ALA A 295 5.55 -13.85 2.44
CA ALA A 295 5.29 -15.27 2.13
C ALA A 295 5.32 -16.15 3.39
N ARG A 296 6.27 -15.92 4.31
CA ARG A 296 6.31 -16.58 5.62
C ARG A 296 5.06 -16.25 6.44
N THR A 297 4.73 -14.96 6.57
CA THR A 297 3.52 -14.49 7.29
C THR A 297 2.24 -15.06 6.67
N ALA A 298 2.16 -15.20 5.34
CA ALA A 298 1.03 -15.82 4.67
C ALA A 298 0.80 -17.28 5.11
N GLY A 299 1.87 -18.08 5.19
CA GLY A 299 1.80 -19.45 5.69
C GLY A 299 1.30 -19.50 7.14
N GLU A 300 1.85 -18.64 8.01
CA GLU A 300 1.47 -18.54 9.43
C GLU A 300 0.04 -18.05 9.65
N ALA A 301 -0.46 -17.18 8.77
CA ALA A 301 -1.82 -16.68 8.79
C ALA A 301 -2.86 -17.72 8.31
N GLY A 302 -2.41 -18.88 7.80
CA GLY A 302 -3.28 -19.94 7.30
C GLY A 302 -3.82 -19.67 5.90
N ALA A 303 -3.02 -19.03 5.04
CA ALA A 303 -3.34 -18.91 3.62
C ALA A 303 -3.41 -20.31 2.96
N GLU A 304 -4.38 -20.50 2.06
CA GLU A 304 -4.51 -21.76 1.30
C GLU A 304 -3.60 -21.79 0.06
N GLY A 305 -2.96 -20.68 -0.25
CA GLY A 305 -2.10 -20.45 -1.39
C GLY A 305 -1.71 -18.98 -1.48
N ILE A 306 -0.91 -18.64 -2.48
CA ILE A 306 -0.60 -17.27 -2.88
C ILE A 306 -1.36 -17.00 -4.19
N GLY A 307 -2.29 -16.04 -4.18
CA GLY A 307 -3.13 -15.70 -5.34
C GLY A 307 -2.58 -14.52 -6.14
N LEU A 308 -1.61 -13.81 -5.56
CA LEU A 308 -0.81 -12.81 -6.25
C LEU A 308 0.58 -12.75 -5.61
N LEU A 309 1.56 -13.32 -6.30
CA LEU A 309 2.96 -12.98 -6.08
C LEU A 309 3.31 -11.79 -6.99
N ARG A 310 3.50 -10.63 -6.36
CA ARG A 310 4.07 -9.43 -6.99
C ARG A 310 5.56 -9.67 -7.20
N THR A 311 6.03 -9.64 -8.44
CA THR A 311 7.44 -9.93 -8.76
C THR A 311 8.32 -8.69 -8.76
N GLU A 312 7.75 -7.50 -8.64
CA GLU A 312 8.42 -6.21 -8.73
C GLU A 312 9.55 -6.04 -7.70
N PHE A 313 9.46 -6.69 -6.53
CA PHE A 313 10.50 -6.64 -5.49
C PHE A 313 11.88 -7.12 -5.95
N LEU A 314 11.93 -7.97 -6.98
CA LEU A 314 13.19 -8.44 -7.55
C LEU A 314 13.85 -7.41 -8.45
N PHE A 315 13.07 -6.50 -9.01
CA PHE A 315 13.47 -5.59 -10.08
C PHE A 315 13.61 -4.13 -9.62
N GLY A 316 12.88 -3.74 -8.57
CA GLY A 316 12.81 -2.36 -8.08
C GLY A 316 14.14 -1.83 -7.55
N GLY A 317 14.42 -0.54 -7.79
CA GLY A 317 15.57 0.17 -7.22
C GLY A 317 16.96 -0.28 -7.73
N ARG A 318 17.03 -1.22 -8.68
CA ARG A 318 18.30 -1.77 -9.18
C ARG A 318 18.79 -1.01 -10.42
N PRO A 319 20.11 -0.86 -10.61
CA PRO A 319 20.69 -0.29 -11.83
C PRO A 319 20.59 -1.25 -13.02
N THR A 320 20.53 -2.56 -12.76
CA THR A 320 20.37 -3.62 -13.77
C THR A 320 19.37 -4.65 -13.28
N PHE A 321 18.55 -5.17 -14.20
CA PHE A 321 17.62 -6.24 -13.87
C PHE A 321 18.33 -7.54 -13.51
N PRO A 322 17.76 -8.31 -12.57
CA PRO A 322 18.34 -9.58 -12.16
C PRO A 322 18.31 -10.58 -13.31
N ASP A 323 19.38 -11.36 -13.44
CA ASP A 323 19.43 -12.42 -14.46
C ASP A 323 18.52 -13.61 -14.11
N GLU A 324 18.41 -14.58 -15.03
CA GLU A 324 17.58 -15.79 -14.82
C GLU A 324 18.00 -16.56 -13.55
N HIS A 325 19.29 -16.59 -13.20
CA HIS A 325 19.78 -17.33 -12.05
C HIS A 325 19.42 -16.62 -10.74
N GLU A 326 19.63 -15.31 -10.67
CA GLU A 326 19.24 -14.48 -9.53
C GLU A 326 17.72 -14.59 -9.28
N GLN A 327 16.91 -14.42 -10.33
CA GLN A 327 15.45 -14.58 -10.23
C GLN A 327 15.07 -15.97 -9.72
N PHE A 328 15.70 -17.02 -10.26
CA PHE A 328 15.46 -18.40 -9.83
C PHE A 328 15.76 -18.61 -8.34
N GLN A 329 16.89 -18.11 -7.83
CA GLN A 329 17.23 -18.25 -6.41
C GLN A 329 16.23 -17.52 -5.51
N SER A 330 15.84 -16.30 -5.90
CA SER A 330 14.87 -15.53 -5.12
C SER A 330 13.48 -16.18 -5.12
N TYR A 331 13.02 -16.72 -6.25
CA TYR A 331 11.76 -17.48 -6.30
C TYR A 331 11.83 -18.75 -5.45
N VAL A 332 12.94 -19.49 -5.48
CA VAL A 332 13.13 -20.67 -4.61
C VAL A 332 13.05 -20.28 -3.13
N ALA A 333 13.71 -19.20 -2.73
CA ALA A 333 13.70 -18.72 -1.34
C ALA A 333 12.28 -18.36 -0.88
N LEU A 334 11.54 -17.58 -1.69
CA LEU A 334 10.17 -17.17 -1.39
C LEU A 334 9.22 -18.38 -1.33
N PHE A 335 9.31 -19.29 -2.31
CA PHE A 335 8.49 -20.49 -2.35
C PHE A 335 8.72 -21.38 -1.13
N ARG A 336 9.98 -21.53 -0.69
CA ARG A 336 10.31 -22.28 0.53
C ARG A 336 9.71 -21.63 1.77
N ALA A 337 9.93 -20.32 1.95
CA ALA A 337 9.38 -19.56 3.07
C ALA A 337 7.86 -19.72 3.20
N PHE A 338 7.14 -19.75 2.07
CA PHE A 338 5.71 -20.09 2.09
C PHE A 338 5.47 -21.54 2.50
N THR A 339 6.09 -22.52 1.83
CA THR A 339 5.82 -23.95 2.07
C THR A 339 6.25 -24.49 3.42
N GLU A 340 7.21 -23.84 4.09
CA GLU A 340 7.67 -24.22 5.43
C GLU A 340 6.60 -23.93 6.49
N HIS A 341 5.74 -22.95 6.25
CA HIS A 341 4.69 -22.51 7.18
C HIS A 341 3.26 -22.86 6.70
N ALA A 342 3.04 -23.01 5.39
CA ALA A 342 1.74 -23.32 4.81
C ALA A 342 1.34 -24.79 5.04
N THR A 343 0.16 -24.99 5.64
CA THR A 343 -0.37 -26.33 5.98
C THR A 343 -1.55 -26.76 5.11
N LEU A 344 -2.15 -25.85 4.34
CA LEU A 344 -3.41 -26.07 3.62
C LEU A 344 -3.25 -26.26 2.10
N GLY A 345 -2.26 -25.63 1.49
CA GLY A 345 -2.04 -25.72 0.05
C GLY A 345 -0.68 -25.19 -0.38
N LYS A 346 -0.31 -25.51 -1.63
CA LYS A 346 1.00 -25.19 -2.23
C LYS A 346 0.86 -24.52 -3.60
N THR A 347 -0.24 -23.80 -3.82
CA THR A 347 -0.50 -23.08 -5.06
C THR A 347 0.06 -21.67 -4.96
N ILE A 348 0.80 -21.24 -5.99
CA ILE A 348 1.29 -19.87 -6.11
C ILE A 348 0.96 -19.34 -7.50
N VAL A 349 0.26 -18.21 -7.56
CA VAL A 349 -0.03 -17.47 -8.78
C VAL A 349 0.98 -16.33 -8.90
N ALA A 350 1.96 -16.48 -9.78
CA ALA A 350 2.97 -15.46 -10.06
C ALA A 350 2.50 -14.49 -11.14
N ARG A 351 2.52 -13.19 -10.82
CA ARG A 351 2.33 -12.14 -11.83
C ARG A 351 3.67 -11.81 -12.47
N THR A 352 3.75 -11.85 -13.79
CA THR A 352 4.95 -11.34 -14.47
C THR A 352 5.15 -9.86 -14.17
N LEU A 353 6.36 -9.33 -14.38
CA LEU A 353 6.71 -7.96 -13.99
C LEU A 353 5.67 -6.94 -14.50
N ASP A 354 5.07 -6.16 -13.59
CA ASP A 354 4.22 -5.01 -13.90
C ASP A 354 4.96 -3.72 -13.51
N ALA A 355 5.71 -3.20 -14.47
CA ALA A 355 6.48 -1.97 -14.36
C ALA A 355 5.97 -0.92 -15.36
N GLY A 356 6.37 0.35 -15.20
CA GLY A 356 6.12 1.42 -16.20
C GLY A 356 5.12 2.51 -15.81
N ALA A 357 4.58 2.51 -14.59
CA ALA A 357 3.73 3.59 -14.08
C ALA A 357 4.40 4.28 -12.87
N ASP A 358 3.75 4.23 -11.71
CA ASP A 358 4.06 4.94 -10.46
C ASP A 358 5.40 4.53 -9.78
N LYS A 359 6.14 3.58 -10.34
CA LYS A 359 7.29 2.91 -9.68
C LYS A 359 8.59 3.15 -10.46
N PRO A 360 9.64 3.67 -9.82
CA PRO A 360 10.92 3.88 -10.49
C PRO A 360 11.62 2.54 -10.74
N PHE A 361 11.85 2.21 -12.01
CA PHE A 361 12.69 1.09 -12.43
C PHE A 361 13.84 1.63 -13.29
N PRO A 362 14.94 2.13 -12.69
CA PRO A 362 16.06 2.70 -13.43
C PRO A 362 16.62 1.74 -14.50
N ALA A 363 16.61 0.44 -14.22
CA ALA A 363 17.02 -0.61 -15.14
C ALA A 363 16.15 -0.75 -16.41
N LEU A 364 14.97 -0.11 -16.50
CA LEU A 364 14.16 -0.09 -17.73
C LEU A 364 14.70 0.87 -18.77
N GLU A 365 15.22 2.04 -18.37
CA GLU A 365 15.62 3.08 -19.33
C GLU A 365 16.64 2.59 -20.37
N PRO A 366 17.66 1.78 -20.02
CA PRO A 366 18.58 1.23 -21.01
C PRO A 366 17.94 0.23 -21.98
N LEU A 367 16.84 -0.41 -21.57
CA LEU A 367 16.17 -1.47 -22.34
C LEU A 367 15.12 -0.91 -23.30
N ILE A 368 14.31 0.04 -22.85
CA ILE A 368 13.17 0.57 -23.62
C ILE A 368 13.27 2.06 -23.94
N GLY A 369 14.38 2.70 -23.56
CA GLY A 369 14.60 4.14 -23.70
C GLY A 369 14.06 4.92 -22.50
N VAL A 370 14.40 6.21 -22.45
CA VAL A 370 13.88 7.13 -21.43
C VAL A 370 12.37 7.21 -21.54
N LEU A 371 11.67 6.73 -20.51
CA LEU A 371 10.22 6.80 -20.40
C LEU A 371 9.81 8.18 -19.87
N ASN A 372 9.83 9.20 -20.73
CA ASN A 372 9.16 10.46 -20.43
C ASN A 372 7.78 10.47 -21.09
N GLU A 373 6.88 9.63 -20.58
CA GLU A 373 5.51 9.51 -21.07
C GLU A 373 4.61 10.52 -20.36
N ALA A 374 3.77 11.23 -21.12
CA ALA A 374 2.81 12.18 -20.54
C ALA A 374 1.78 11.52 -19.61
N ASN A 375 1.51 10.22 -19.80
CA ASN A 375 0.59 9.44 -18.98
C ASN A 375 1.14 8.02 -18.78
N PRO A 376 2.09 7.80 -17.85
CA PRO A 376 2.74 6.51 -17.64
C PRO A 376 1.74 5.37 -17.36
N ALA A 377 0.67 5.65 -16.61
CA ALA A 377 -0.39 4.69 -16.35
C ALA A 377 -1.08 4.19 -17.65
N LEU A 378 -1.12 4.98 -18.72
CA LEU A 378 -1.71 4.59 -20.00
C LEU A 378 -0.69 4.10 -21.03
N GLY A 379 0.61 4.16 -20.71
CA GLY A 379 1.71 3.99 -21.64
C GLY A 379 2.36 2.61 -21.64
N LEU A 380 3.69 2.57 -21.76
CA LEU A 380 4.48 1.36 -21.88
C LEU A 380 4.65 0.67 -20.52
N ARG A 381 3.61 -0.05 -20.09
CA ARG A 381 3.59 -0.80 -18.82
C ARG A 381 3.12 -2.25 -18.92
N GLY A 382 3.41 -3.04 -17.89
CA GLY A 382 2.94 -4.42 -17.74
C GLY A 382 3.34 -5.31 -18.92
N VAL A 383 2.38 -6.06 -19.49
CA VAL A 383 2.63 -6.93 -20.65
C VAL A 383 3.28 -6.20 -21.85
N ARG A 384 3.02 -4.90 -22.04
CA ARG A 384 3.57 -4.16 -23.18
C ARG A 384 5.09 -4.08 -23.15
N ILE A 385 5.67 -3.92 -21.95
CA ILE A 385 7.13 -3.99 -21.76
C ILE A 385 7.65 -5.36 -22.18
N HIS A 386 6.98 -6.43 -21.75
CA HIS A 386 7.35 -7.81 -22.11
C HIS A 386 7.26 -8.08 -23.62
N LEU A 387 6.33 -7.44 -24.33
CA LEU A 387 6.20 -7.60 -25.78
C LEU A 387 7.24 -6.80 -26.57
N VAL A 388 7.74 -5.69 -26.01
CA VAL A 388 8.86 -4.93 -26.60
C VAL A 388 10.20 -5.60 -26.27
N GLN A 389 10.34 -6.11 -25.04
CA GLN A 389 11.54 -6.77 -24.51
C GLN A 389 11.25 -8.22 -24.15
N GLU A 390 11.08 -9.06 -25.16
CA GLU A 390 10.70 -10.47 -24.96
C GLU A 390 11.71 -11.25 -24.12
N ASP A 391 13.00 -10.93 -24.20
CA ASP A 391 14.04 -11.61 -23.42
C ASP A 391 13.84 -11.46 -21.91
N LEU A 392 13.31 -10.32 -21.46
CA LEU A 392 12.96 -10.10 -20.05
C LEU A 392 11.88 -11.09 -19.60
N LEU A 393 10.84 -11.25 -20.42
CA LEU A 393 9.78 -12.21 -20.14
C LEU A 393 10.30 -13.64 -20.15
N ARG A 394 11.15 -13.99 -21.13
CA ARG A 394 11.70 -15.35 -21.26
C ARG A 394 12.52 -15.73 -20.04
N GLN A 395 13.42 -14.84 -19.58
CA GLN A 395 14.21 -15.08 -18.37
C GLN A 395 13.32 -15.29 -17.14
N GLN A 396 12.29 -14.46 -16.98
CA GLN A 396 11.36 -14.56 -15.86
C GLN A 396 10.57 -15.87 -15.87
N LEU A 397 10.02 -16.27 -17.03
CA LEU A 397 9.28 -17.53 -17.17
C LEU A 397 10.19 -18.74 -16.89
N ARG A 398 11.43 -18.72 -17.39
CA ARG A 398 12.40 -19.80 -17.15
C ARG A 398 12.73 -19.92 -15.66
N ALA A 399 12.99 -18.81 -14.99
CA ALA A 399 13.27 -18.77 -13.55
C ALA A 399 12.09 -19.33 -12.72
N LEU A 400 10.87 -18.88 -12.99
CA LEU A 400 9.65 -19.33 -12.30
C LEU A 400 9.41 -20.84 -12.47
N LEU A 401 9.46 -21.34 -13.71
CA LEU A 401 9.22 -22.76 -14.02
C LEU A 401 10.24 -23.67 -13.34
N ARG A 402 11.52 -23.27 -13.34
CA ARG A 402 12.59 -24.00 -12.66
C ARG A 402 12.41 -23.97 -11.14
N ALA A 403 12.07 -22.81 -10.56
CA ALA A 403 11.88 -22.66 -9.13
C ALA A 403 10.71 -23.51 -8.62
N SER A 404 9.61 -23.56 -9.37
CA SER A 404 8.47 -24.42 -9.09
C SER A 404 8.84 -25.90 -9.11
N ALA A 405 9.59 -26.36 -10.12
CA ALA A 405 10.06 -27.75 -10.19
C ALA A 405 10.96 -28.12 -9.00
N GLN A 406 11.85 -27.22 -8.57
CA GLN A 406 12.76 -27.47 -7.44
C GLN A 406 12.03 -27.52 -6.09
N THR A 407 10.96 -26.74 -5.92
CA THR A 407 10.26 -26.59 -4.64
C THR A 407 9.00 -27.44 -4.53
N GLY A 408 8.52 -27.99 -5.64
CA GLY A 408 7.28 -28.77 -5.70
C GLY A 408 6.02 -27.92 -5.53
N ILE A 409 6.12 -26.60 -5.73
CA ILE A 409 4.98 -25.67 -5.75
C ILE A 409 4.13 -25.92 -7.00
N GLN A 410 2.80 -25.89 -6.86
CA GLN A 410 1.89 -25.79 -7.99
C GLN A 410 1.86 -24.34 -8.48
N LEU A 411 2.67 -24.04 -9.49
CA LEU A 411 2.79 -22.70 -10.05
C LEU A 411 1.69 -22.42 -11.07
N HIS A 412 1.10 -21.24 -10.99
CA HIS A 412 0.29 -20.62 -12.03
C HIS A 412 0.92 -19.28 -12.39
N ILE A 413 0.81 -18.87 -13.65
CA ILE A 413 1.41 -17.62 -14.13
C ILE A 413 0.30 -16.76 -14.71
N MET A 414 0.31 -15.47 -14.36
CA MET A 414 -0.60 -14.49 -14.96
C MET A 414 0.13 -13.27 -15.48
N PHE A 415 -0.43 -12.68 -16.55
CA PHE A 415 0.12 -11.51 -17.22
C PHE A 415 -0.70 -10.24 -16.87
N PRO A 416 -0.04 -9.14 -16.46
CA PRO A 416 -0.68 -7.87 -16.14
C PRO A 416 -1.00 -7.05 -17.40
N MET A 417 -1.93 -6.10 -17.29
CA MET A 417 -2.22 -5.04 -18.28
C MET A 417 -2.65 -5.56 -19.66
N ILE A 418 -3.24 -6.75 -19.72
CA ILE A 418 -3.84 -7.29 -20.94
C ILE A 418 -5.02 -6.41 -21.34
N ALA A 419 -5.10 -6.05 -22.62
CA ALA A 419 -6.22 -5.31 -23.20
C ALA A 419 -6.84 -6.03 -24.42
N THR A 420 -6.06 -6.86 -25.11
CA THR A 420 -6.43 -7.46 -26.39
C THR A 420 -6.18 -8.97 -26.42
N LEU A 421 -6.86 -9.65 -27.36
CA LEU A 421 -6.69 -11.09 -27.57
C LEU A 421 -5.31 -11.42 -28.16
N GLU A 422 -4.79 -10.52 -28.99
CA GLU A 422 -3.48 -10.62 -29.65
C GLU A 422 -2.35 -10.66 -28.62
N GLU A 423 -2.42 -9.81 -27.58
CA GLU A 423 -1.46 -9.82 -26.47
C GLU A 423 -1.46 -11.18 -25.75
N VAL A 424 -2.64 -11.73 -25.44
CA VAL A 424 -2.78 -13.06 -24.81
C VAL A 424 -2.14 -14.15 -25.67
N ARG A 425 -2.42 -14.16 -26.97
CA ARG A 425 -1.84 -15.14 -27.90
C ARG A 425 -0.32 -15.00 -27.99
N ARG A 426 0.20 -13.78 -27.96
CA ARG A 426 1.64 -13.53 -28.01
C ARG A 426 2.36 -14.03 -26.76
N VAL A 427 1.88 -13.69 -25.56
CA VAL A 427 2.49 -14.18 -24.31
C VAL A 427 2.38 -15.70 -24.17
N ARG A 428 1.27 -16.30 -24.63
CA ARG A 428 1.10 -17.75 -24.64
C ARG A 428 2.10 -18.43 -25.58
N ALA A 429 2.34 -17.87 -26.76
CA ALA A 429 3.35 -18.36 -27.69
C ALA A 429 4.77 -18.29 -27.11
N ILE A 430 5.11 -17.19 -26.42
CA ILE A 430 6.40 -17.04 -25.72
C ILE A 430 6.53 -18.10 -24.64
N TYR A 431 5.50 -18.30 -23.81
CA TYR A 431 5.48 -19.34 -22.78
C TYR A 431 5.67 -20.75 -23.36
N THR A 432 4.93 -21.11 -24.41
CA THR A 432 5.09 -22.43 -25.06
C THR A 432 6.50 -22.63 -25.60
N SER A 433 7.08 -21.59 -26.20
CA SER A 433 8.46 -21.62 -26.69
C SER A 433 9.47 -21.82 -25.56
N VAL A 434 9.32 -21.12 -24.43
CA VAL A 434 10.18 -21.29 -23.24
C VAL A 434 10.08 -22.71 -22.68
N CYS A 435 8.88 -23.27 -22.56
CA CYS A 435 8.70 -24.65 -22.11
C CYS A 435 9.42 -25.65 -23.02
N GLN A 436 9.35 -25.46 -24.34
CA GLN A 436 10.03 -26.31 -25.31
C GLN A 436 11.56 -26.21 -25.20
N GLU A 437 12.10 -25.01 -24.96
CA GLU A 437 13.53 -24.80 -24.74
C GLU A 437 14.03 -25.51 -23.49
N LEU A 438 13.32 -25.38 -22.37
CA LEU A 438 13.66 -26.05 -21.11
C LEU A 438 13.60 -27.57 -21.26
N ALA A 439 12.57 -28.09 -21.93
CA ALA A 439 12.44 -29.51 -22.23
C ALA A 439 13.60 -30.04 -23.11
N THR A 440 13.96 -29.29 -24.16
CA THR A 440 15.08 -29.64 -25.05
C THR A 440 16.43 -29.62 -24.30
N ALA A 441 16.58 -28.70 -23.34
CA ALA A 441 17.75 -28.63 -22.47
C ALA A 441 17.77 -29.68 -21.34
N GLY A 442 16.74 -30.53 -21.23
CA GLY A 442 16.62 -31.53 -20.16
C GLY A 442 16.40 -30.92 -18.77
N ILE A 443 15.93 -29.68 -18.69
CA ILE A 443 15.67 -28.98 -17.43
C ILE A 443 14.25 -29.30 -16.98
N ALA A 444 14.11 -29.82 -15.76
CA ALA A 444 12.82 -30.14 -15.18
C ALA A 444 11.94 -28.89 -14.99
N THR A 445 10.69 -28.99 -15.42
CA THR A 445 9.63 -27.98 -15.20
C THR A 445 8.44 -28.63 -14.51
N ALA A 446 7.60 -27.84 -13.86
CA ALA A 446 6.34 -28.33 -13.28
C ALA A 446 5.45 -28.96 -14.36
N THR A 447 4.73 -30.02 -14.02
CA THR A 447 3.95 -30.82 -14.98
C THR A 447 2.68 -30.12 -15.46
N GLU A 448 2.12 -29.17 -14.71
CA GLU A 448 0.86 -28.49 -15.06
C GLU A 448 0.81 -27.02 -14.55
N THR A 449 1.50 -26.12 -15.26
CA THR A 449 1.39 -24.67 -14.99
C THR A 449 0.20 -24.09 -15.75
N LYS A 450 -0.78 -23.54 -15.02
CA LYS A 450 -1.91 -22.81 -15.62
C LYS A 450 -1.51 -21.39 -15.99
N ILE A 451 -2.05 -20.91 -17.10
CA ILE A 451 -1.82 -19.57 -17.62
C ILE A 451 -3.09 -18.74 -17.52
N GLY A 452 -3.04 -17.67 -16.75
CA GLY A 452 -4.13 -16.72 -16.59
C GLY A 452 -3.75 -15.32 -17.04
N ILE A 453 -4.69 -14.40 -16.88
CA ILE A 453 -4.46 -12.97 -17.10
C ILE A 453 -5.07 -12.16 -15.97
N MET A 454 -4.48 -11.00 -15.72
CA MET A 454 -5.09 -10.02 -14.85
C MET A 454 -6.14 -9.23 -15.64
N ILE A 455 -7.39 -9.24 -15.16
CA ILE A 455 -8.47 -8.40 -15.68
C ILE A 455 -8.45 -7.09 -14.91
N GLU A 456 -7.64 -6.16 -15.42
CA GLU A 456 -7.43 -4.84 -14.83
C GLU A 456 -7.61 -3.69 -15.82
N THR A 457 -7.93 -4.00 -17.09
CA THR A 457 -8.34 -3.00 -18.07
C THR A 457 -9.83 -3.17 -18.39
N PRO A 458 -10.57 -2.07 -18.63
CA PRO A 458 -11.96 -2.16 -19.06
C PRO A 458 -12.11 -2.96 -20.35
N ALA A 459 -11.14 -2.84 -21.27
CA ALA A 459 -11.11 -3.60 -22.52
C ALA A 459 -11.08 -5.11 -22.26
N ALA A 460 -10.22 -5.59 -21.37
CA ALA A 460 -10.18 -7.01 -21.00
C ALA A 460 -11.47 -7.45 -20.29
N ALA A 461 -12.05 -6.61 -19.44
CA ALA A 461 -13.32 -6.91 -18.79
C ALA A 461 -14.45 -7.09 -19.83
N PHE A 462 -14.61 -6.18 -20.79
CA PHE A 462 -15.61 -6.29 -21.86
C PHE A 462 -15.37 -7.46 -22.82
N MET A 463 -14.10 -7.89 -22.98
CA MET A 463 -13.72 -9.00 -23.84
C MET A 463 -13.58 -10.33 -23.08
N ALA A 464 -14.04 -10.42 -21.83
CA ALA A 464 -13.81 -11.56 -20.96
C ALA A 464 -14.32 -12.89 -21.55
N ASP A 465 -15.43 -12.88 -22.29
CA ASP A 465 -15.99 -14.07 -22.96
C ASP A 465 -15.08 -14.61 -24.08
N VAL A 466 -14.42 -13.72 -24.81
CA VAL A 466 -13.45 -14.07 -25.86
C VAL A 466 -12.14 -14.53 -25.23
N LEU A 467 -11.63 -13.78 -24.25
CA LEU A 467 -10.37 -14.07 -23.57
C LEU A 467 -10.42 -15.40 -22.79
N ALA A 468 -11.58 -15.75 -22.22
CA ALA A 468 -11.77 -16.97 -21.44
C ALA A 468 -11.47 -18.25 -22.24
N ARG A 469 -11.57 -18.20 -23.56
CA ARG A 469 -11.26 -19.34 -24.45
C ARG A 469 -9.76 -19.61 -24.56
N GLU A 470 -8.93 -18.59 -24.33
CA GLU A 470 -7.48 -18.63 -24.53
C GLU A 470 -6.68 -18.67 -23.21
N VAL A 471 -7.34 -18.61 -22.05
CA VAL A 471 -6.68 -18.65 -20.73
C VAL A 471 -7.32 -19.68 -19.81
N ASP A 472 -6.63 -20.06 -18.75
CA ASP A 472 -7.09 -21.04 -17.76
C ASP A 472 -7.85 -20.41 -16.60
N PHE A 473 -7.54 -19.14 -16.27
CA PHE A 473 -8.20 -18.38 -15.20
C PHE A 473 -8.08 -16.87 -15.40
N PHE A 474 -8.90 -16.13 -14.65
CA PHE A 474 -8.83 -14.68 -14.51
C PHE A 474 -8.49 -14.29 -13.08
N SER A 475 -7.71 -13.22 -12.92
CA SER A 475 -7.54 -12.53 -11.64
C SER A 475 -7.91 -11.07 -11.80
N ILE A 476 -8.89 -10.57 -11.07
CA ILE A 476 -9.33 -9.18 -11.18
C ILE A 476 -8.41 -8.29 -10.35
N GLY A 477 -7.69 -7.40 -11.02
CA GLY A 477 -6.90 -6.33 -10.41
C GLY A 477 -7.78 -5.12 -10.17
N ALA A 478 -8.51 -5.12 -9.04
CA ALA A 478 -9.57 -4.12 -8.80
C ALA A 478 -9.05 -2.67 -8.79
N ASN A 479 -7.81 -2.43 -8.36
CA ASN A 479 -7.25 -1.10 -8.26
C ASN A 479 -7.07 -0.44 -9.64
N ASP A 480 -6.42 -1.13 -10.56
CA ASP A 480 -6.19 -0.64 -11.93
C ASP A 480 -7.51 -0.68 -12.73
N LEU A 481 -8.36 -1.69 -12.52
CA LEU A 481 -9.70 -1.73 -13.14
C LEU A 481 -10.53 -0.51 -12.75
N PHE A 482 -10.52 -0.14 -11.46
CA PHE A 482 -11.16 1.06 -10.97
C PHE A 482 -10.60 2.30 -11.67
N GLN A 483 -9.27 2.49 -11.60
CA GLN A 483 -8.58 3.67 -12.12
C GLN A 483 -8.94 3.93 -13.59
N TYR A 484 -8.93 2.90 -14.43
CA TYR A 484 -9.25 3.06 -15.86
C TYR A 484 -10.75 3.13 -16.15
N THR A 485 -11.60 2.50 -15.34
CA THR A 485 -13.06 2.59 -15.51
C THR A 485 -13.57 3.97 -15.12
N MET A 486 -13.05 4.52 -14.03
CA MET A 486 -13.47 5.80 -13.47
C MET A 486 -12.66 6.97 -14.00
N ALA A 487 -11.57 6.72 -14.73
CA ALA A 487 -10.60 7.72 -15.18
C ALA A 487 -10.04 8.56 -14.02
N VAL A 488 -9.75 7.91 -12.90
CA VAL A 488 -9.23 8.53 -11.67
C VAL A 488 -7.84 7.98 -11.41
N ASP A 489 -6.83 8.86 -11.49
CA ASP A 489 -5.47 8.53 -11.09
C ASP A 489 -5.36 8.51 -9.56
N ARG A 490 -4.99 7.35 -9.00
CA ARG A 490 -4.86 7.15 -7.55
C ARG A 490 -3.64 7.83 -6.95
N THR A 491 -2.67 8.29 -7.74
CA THR A 491 -1.54 9.08 -7.23
C THR A 491 -1.87 10.58 -7.18
N ASN A 492 -2.85 11.02 -7.98
CA ASN A 492 -3.23 12.42 -8.07
C ASN A 492 -4.14 12.84 -6.90
N SER A 493 -3.55 13.54 -5.92
CA SER A 493 -4.21 14.01 -4.70
C SER A 493 -5.49 14.83 -4.92
N ARG A 494 -5.67 15.46 -6.09
CA ARG A 494 -6.87 16.24 -6.40
C ARG A 494 -8.09 15.40 -6.73
N VAL A 495 -7.89 14.14 -7.12
CA VAL A 495 -8.96 13.21 -7.54
C VAL A 495 -8.96 11.90 -6.76
N THR A 496 -7.97 11.63 -5.91
CA THR A 496 -7.92 10.43 -5.07
C THR A 496 -9.15 10.25 -4.19
N GLY A 497 -9.80 11.33 -3.75
CA GLY A 497 -11.07 11.25 -3.01
C GLY A 497 -12.23 10.64 -3.81
N MET A 498 -12.11 10.56 -5.13
CA MET A 498 -13.05 9.86 -6.01
C MET A 498 -12.72 8.37 -6.16
N PHE A 499 -11.59 7.89 -5.62
CA PHE A 499 -11.20 6.50 -5.65
C PHE A 499 -11.92 5.71 -4.55
N GLY A 500 -12.72 4.72 -4.92
CA GLY A 500 -13.59 4.01 -3.98
C GLY A 500 -13.82 2.54 -4.31
N ILE A 501 -13.88 1.67 -3.31
CA ILE A 501 -14.10 0.23 -3.52
C ILE A 501 -15.57 -0.12 -3.85
N LEU A 502 -16.50 0.83 -3.71
CA LEU A 502 -17.95 0.65 -3.86
C LEU A 502 -18.53 1.39 -5.06
N GLU A 503 -17.89 1.32 -6.22
CA GLU A 503 -18.45 1.92 -7.43
C GLU A 503 -19.30 0.92 -8.25
N PRO A 504 -20.60 1.22 -8.50
CA PRO A 504 -21.50 0.31 -9.24
C PRO A 504 -20.98 -0.07 -10.64
N ALA A 505 -20.29 0.85 -11.32
CA ALA A 505 -19.70 0.58 -12.63
C ALA A 505 -18.65 -0.54 -12.58
N VAL A 506 -17.75 -0.49 -11.59
CA VAL A 506 -16.70 -1.49 -11.39
C VAL A 506 -17.31 -2.83 -10.96
N TRP A 507 -18.31 -2.82 -10.07
CA TRP A 507 -19.02 -4.04 -9.67
C TRP A 507 -19.74 -4.73 -10.82
N ARG A 508 -20.36 -3.96 -11.72
CA ARG A 508 -20.98 -4.52 -12.94
C ARG A 508 -19.95 -5.12 -13.90
N LEU A 509 -18.77 -4.52 -14.02
CA LEU A 509 -17.65 -5.12 -14.77
C LEU A 509 -17.17 -6.42 -14.12
N ILE A 510 -17.01 -6.44 -12.80
CA ILE A 510 -16.66 -7.66 -12.06
C ILE A 510 -17.69 -8.75 -12.31
N ALA A 511 -18.99 -8.45 -12.17
CA ALA A 511 -20.06 -9.42 -12.43
C ALA A 511 -20.05 -9.94 -13.87
N HIS A 512 -19.75 -9.07 -14.85
CA HIS A 512 -19.61 -9.49 -16.25
C HIS A 512 -18.45 -10.47 -16.45
N VAL A 513 -17.29 -10.20 -15.85
CA VAL A 513 -16.11 -11.09 -15.88
C VAL A 513 -16.40 -12.41 -15.18
N VAL A 514 -17.06 -12.38 -14.02
CA VAL A 514 -17.47 -13.58 -13.28
C VAL A 514 -18.44 -14.42 -14.10
N GLN A 515 -19.43 -13.79 -14.74
CA GLN A 515 -20.37 -14.47 -15.63
C GLN A 515 -19.65 -15.14 -16.80
N ALA A 516 -18.69 -14.47 -17.44
CA ALA A 516 -17.87 -15.07 -18.47
C ALA A 516 -17.07 -16.27 -17.92
N GLY A 517 -16.45 -16.12 -16.75
CA GLY A 517 -15.74 -17.22 -16.09
C GLY A 517 -16.64 -18.44 -15.86
N VAL A 518 -17.83 -18.26 -15.28
CA VAL A 518 -18.82 -19.33 -15.07
C VAL A 518 -19.22 -19.97 -16.40
N THR A 519 -19.55 -19.18 -17.42
CA THR A 519 -19.99 -19.68 -18.73
C THR A 519 -18.94 -20.54 -19.44
N TYR A 520 -17.66 -20.20 -19.32
CA TYR A 520 -16.56 -20.93 -19.96
C TYR A 520 -15.81 -21.88 -19.01
N GLY A 521 -16.32 -22.08 -17.78
CA GLY A 521 -15.70 -22.97 -16.79
C GLY A 521 -14.30 -22.51 -16.35
N LYS A 522 -14.08 -21.20 -16.27
CA LYS A 522 -12.83 -20.57 -15.83
C LYS A 522 -12.95 -20.09 -14.39
N MET A 523 -11.89 -20.31 -13.64
CA MET A 523 -11.76 -19.75 -12.30
C MET A 523 -11.62 -18.24 -12.40
N VAL A 524 -12.34 -17.51 -11.55
CA VAL A 524 -12.18 -16.06 -11.39
C VAL A 524 -11.74 -15.78 -9.97
N SER A 525 -10.61 -15.09 -9.83
CA SER A 525 -10.12 -14.58 -8.56
C SER A 525 -10.22 -13.06 -8.50
N VAL A 526 -10.23 -12.50 -7.29
CA VAL A 526 -10.11 -11.06 -7.05
C VAL A 526 -8.95 -10.84 -6.09
N CYS A 527 -8.03 -9.94 -6.45
CA CYS A 527 -6.92 -9.56 -5.60
C CYS A 527 -7.02 -8.09 -5.16
N GLY A 528 -6.52 -7.80 -3.96
CA GLY A 528 -6.35 -6.43 -3.46
C GLY A 528 -7.25 -6.11 -2.27
N GLU A 529 -7.44 -4.81 -2.01
CA GLU A 529 -8.19 -4.33 -0.85
C GLU A 529 -9.66 -4.75 -0.89
N LEU A 530 -10.27 -4.82 -2.08
CA LEU A 530 -11.65 -5.27 -2.28
C LEU A 530 -11.88 -6.69 -1.75
N ALA A 531 -10.91 -7.60 -1.92
CA ALA A 531 -11.00 -8.98 -1.45
C ALA A 531 -10.80 -9.13 0.07
N ALA A 532 -10.14 -8.14 0.70
CA ALA A 532 -9.76 -8.17 2.11
C ALA A 532 -10.85 -7.69 3.07
N ASP A 533 -11.89 -7.03 2.54
CA ASP A 533 -12.96 -6.46 3.33
C ASP A 533 -13.97 -7.56 3.78
N PRO A 534 -14.31 -7.64 5.07
CA PRO A 534 -15.18 -8.70 5.62
C PRO A 534 -16.62 -8.69 5.12
N ALA A 535 -17.13 -7.56 4.61
CA ALA A 535 -18.49 -7.46 4.07
C ALA A 535 -18.48 -7.64 2.54
N ILE A 536 -17.45 -7.13 1.87
CA ILE A 536 -17.34 -7.16 0.41
C ILE A 536 -16.76 -8.48 -0.11
N GLY A 537 -15.68 -9.00 0.48
CA GLY A 537 -15.03 -10.23 0.05
C GLY A 537 -16.01 -11.41 -0.03
N PRO A 538 -16.82 -11.69 1.02
CA PRO A 538 -17.84 -12.73 0.94
C PRO A 538 -18.94 -12.44 -0.10
N ALA A 539 -19.34 -11.18 -0.30
CA ALA A 539 -20.28 -10.80 -1.35
C ALA A 539 -19.70 -11.06 -2.76
N LEU A 540 -18.40 -10.83 -2.99
CA LEU A 540 -17.73 -11.22 -4.22
C LEU A 540 -17.78 -12.73 -4.43
N ALA A 541 -17.58 -13.53 -3.38
CA ALA A 541 -17.78 -14.98 -3.46
C ALA A 541 -19.23 -15.33 -3.82
N GLY A 542 -20.20 -14.59 -3.27
CA GLY A 542 -21.61 -14.67 -3.64
C GLY A 542 -21.90 -14.34 -5.11
N LEU A 543 -21.11 -13.47 -5.75
CA LEU A 543 -21.18 -13.23 -7.20
C LEU A 543 -20.68 -14.43 -8.03
N GLY A 544 -19.88 -15.33 -7.45
CA GLY A 544 -19.26 -16.47 -8.13
C GLY A 544 -17.73 -16.38 -8.24
N VAL A 545 -17.10 -15.43 -7.54
CA VAL A 545 -15.63 -15.41 -7.38
C VAL A 545 -15.21 -16.62 -6.55
N GLN A 546 -14.25 -17.39 -7.06
CA GLN A 546 -13.83 -18.67 -6.45
C GLN A 546 -12.58 -18.51 -5.58
N GLU A 547 -11.82 -17.44 -5.78
CA GLU A 547 -10.58 -17.17 -5.05
C GLU A 547 -10.48 -15.68 -4.67
N LEU A 548 -10.19 -15.42 -3.39
CA LEU A 548 -9.99 -14.09 -2.84
C LEU A 548 -8.55 -13.98 -2.36
N SER A 549 -7.80 -12.99 -2.84
CA SER A 549 -6.40 -12.82 -2.51
C SER A 549 -6.10 -11.46 -1.86
N MET A 550 -5.50 -11.48 -0.67
CA MET A 550 -5.36 -10.30 0.21
C MET A 550 -4.07 -10.31 1.03
N ASN A 551 -3.77 -9.21 1.71
CA ASN A 551 -2.63 -9.17 2.63
C ASN A 551 -2.84 -10.17 3.80
N PRO A 552 -1.77 -10.85 4.28
CA PRO A 552 -1.88 -11.90 5.28
C PRO A 552 -2.70 -11.58 6.54
N PRO A 553 -2.63 -10.37 7.14
CA PRO A 553 -3.41 -10.05 8.34
C PRO A 553 -4.93 -10.15 8.16
N ALA A 554 -5.45 -9.99 6.94
CA ALA A 554 -6.89 -10.02 6.67
C ALA A 554 -7.47 -11.43 6.51
N ILE A 555 -6.63 -12.47 6.33
CA ILE A 555 -7.05 -13.84 6.00
C ILE A 555 -8.00 -14.42 7.06
N VAL A 556 -7.59 -14.40 8.33
CA VAL A 556 -8.40 -14.92 9.45
C VAL A 556 -9.75 -14.22 9.52
N ARG A 557 -9.73 -12.89 9.39
CA ARG A 557 -10.93 -12.05 9.47
C ARG A 557 -11.91 -12.38 8.35
N LEU A 558 -11.41 -12.55 7.12
CA LEU A 558 -12.24 -12.91 5.99
C LEU A 558 -12.80 -14.33 6.13
N LYS A 559 -11.98 -15.31 6.55
CA LYS A 559 -12.46 -16.68 6.80
C LYS A 559 -13.59 -16.72 7.82
N ALA A 560 -13.46 -15.95 8.91
CA ALA A 560 -14.51 -15.81 9.91
C ALA A 560 -15.77 -15.16 9.35
N ALA A 561 -15.63 -14.12 8.51
CA ALA A 561 -16.74 -13.44 7.88
C ALA A 561 -17.48 -14.36 6.89
N LEU A 562 -16.77 -15.05 6.01
CA LEU A 562 -17.35 -16.05 5.10
C LEU A 562 -18.23 -17.06 5.85
N HIS A 563 -17.71 -17.59 6.97
CA HIS A 563 -18.42 -18.60 7.77
C HIS A 563 -19.60 -18.05 8.61
N SER A 564 -19.78 -16.74 8.70
CA SER A 564 -20.85 -16.14 9.50
C SER A 564 -22.25 -16.34 8.90
N HIS A 565 -22.33 -16.53 7.57
CA HIS A 565 -23.58 -16.70 6.83
C HIS A 565 -23.47 -17.79 5.76
N PRO A 566 -24.60 -18.42 5.37
CA PRO A 566 -24.62 -19.35 4.24
C PRO A 566 -24.37 -18.61 2.92
N MET A 567 -23.89 -19.30 1.89
CA MET A 567 -23.57 -18.68 0.59
C MET A 567 -24.77 -17.98 -0.05
N THR A 568 -25.99 -18.49 0.19
CA THR A 568 -27.23 -17.86 -0.30
C THR A 568 -27.44 -16.44 0.23
N TYR A 569 -26.99 -16.14 1.45
CA TYR A 569 -27.01 -14.77 1.97
C TYR A 569 -26.07 -13.86 1.18
N TRP A 570 -24.84 -14.31 0.97
CA TRP A 570 -23.83 -13.56 0.21
C TRP A 570 -24.23 -13.36 -1.25
N GLN A 571 -24.86 -14.36 -1.87
CA GLN A 571 -25.46 -14.27 -3.21
C GLN A 571 -26.56 -13.20 -3.28
N ASN A 572 -27.44 -13.14 -2.28
CA ASN A 572 -28.48 -12.12 -2.24
C ASN A 572 -27.89 -10.72 -2.04
N LEU A 573 -26.93 -10.56 -1.12
CA LEU A 573 -26.24 -9.29 -0.89
C LEU A 573 -25.55 -8.81 -2.18
N ALA A 574 -24.82 -9.69 -2.85
CA ALA A 574 -24.21 -9.43 -4.15
C ALA A 574 -25.20 -8.95 -5.21
N GLN A 575 -26.38 -9.57 -5.28
CA GLN A 575 -27.43 -9.17 -6.22
C GLN A 575 -28.03 -7.79 -5.88
N GLU A 576 -28.20 -7.47 -4.60
CA GLU A 576 -28.64 -6.13 -4.18
C GLU A 576 -27.59 -5.07 -4.46
N LEU A 577 -26.31 -5.37 -4.23
CA LEU A 577 -25.19 -4.49 -4.55
C LEU A 577 -25.13 -4.15 -6.05
N LEU A 578 -25.45 -5.09 -6.94
CA LEU A 578 -25.51 -4.83 -8.39
C LEU A 578 -26.68 -3.94 -8.82
N LYS A 579 -27.76 -3.88 -8.01
CA LYS A 579 -28.92 -3.01 -8.25
C LYS A 579 -28.68 -1.57 -7.79
N ALA A 580 -27.69 -1.33 -6.94
CA ALA A 580 -27.33 0.01 -6.48
C ALA A 580 -27.04 0.95 -7.66
N GLU A 581 -27.49 2.20 -7.55
CA GLU A 581 -27.23 3.24 -8.54
C GLU A 581 -26.02 4.09 -8.18
N THR A 582 -25.70 4.18 -6.87
CA THR A 582 -24.60 4.99 -6.34
C THR A 582 -23.77 4.22 -5.32
N ALA A 583 -22.53 4.68 -5.09
CA ALA A 583 -21.67 4.15 -4.02
C ALA A 583 -22.30 4.28 -2.63
N ALA A 584 -23.06 5.35 -2.39
CA ALA A 584 -23.80 5.55 -1.15
C ALA A 584 -24.90 4.49 -0.94
N ASP A 585 -25.56 4.04 -2.01
CA ASP A 585 -26.54 2.95 -1.94
C ASP A 585 -25.86 1.63 -1.56
N MET A 586 -24.72 1.34 -2.18
CA MET A 586 -23.92 0.16 -1.87
C MET A 586 -23.47 0.16 -0.40
N GLN A 587 -22.99 1.30 0.09
CA GLN A 587 -22.59 1.45 1.48
C GLN A 587 -23.76 1.24 2.45
N ARG A 588 -24.96 1.74 2.11
CA ARG A 588 -26.17 1.51 2.92
C ARG A 588 -26.55 0.04 2.98
N LEU A 589 -26.45 -0.69 1.87
CA LEU A 589 -26.71 -2.13 1.80
C LEU A 589 -25.71 -2.97 2.61
N LEU A 590 -24.44 -2.56 2.66
CA LEU A 590 -23.43 -3.24 3.49
C LEU A 590 -23.61 -2.98 4.99
N ASN A 591 -24.25 -1.87 5.35
CA ASN A 591 -24.49 -1.48 6.75
C ASN A 591 -25.82 -1.99 7.32
N SER A 592 -26.72 -2.51 6.48
CA SER A 592 -28.03 -3.05 6.87
C SER A 592 -27.94 -4.52 7.24
#